data_AF-A0A1S9P872-F1
#
_entry.id   AF-A0A1S9P872-F1
#
_cell.length_a   1.000
_cell.length_b   1.000
_cell.length_c   1.000
_cell.angle_alpha   90.00
_cell.angle_beta   90.00
_cell.angle_gamma   90.00
#
_symmetry.space_group_name_H-M   'P 1'
#
loop_
_entity.id
_entity.type
_entity.pdbx_description
1 polymer ?
#
loop_
_entity_poly.entity_id
_entity_poly.type
_entity_poly.pdbx_seq_one_letter_code
_entity_poly.pdbx_strand_id
1 'polypeptide(L)'
;MNPASIQFLDEHRHIYTTLMAAGIIKHLDMATRQRMVDIIRLEFAPNYISTLWCQPCVIDLVKFAYAQYDKWLAENTGDDAQ
;
A
#
# COMPACT_ATOMS: atom_id res chain seq x y z
N MET A 1 -2.31 -13.18 -1.52
CA MET A 1 -1.97 -12.02 -2.36
C MET A 1 -1.11 -12.50 -3.54
N ASN A 2 -1.24 -11.93 -4.74
CA ASN A 2 -0.42 -12.39 -5.88
C ASN A 2 1.06 -11.96 -5.75
N PRO A 3 2.03 -12.69 -6.34
CA PRO A 3 3.46 -12.40 -6.20
C PRO A 3 3.89 -11.01 -6.68
N ALA A 4 3.28 -10.49 -7.75
CA ALA A 4 3.61 -9.17 -8.28
C ALA A 4 3.11 -8.03 -7.39
N SER A 5 1.98 -8.23 -6.70
CA SER A 5 1.46 -7.32 -5.68
C SER A 5 2.39 -7.29 -4.46
N ILE A 6 2.84 -8.47 -4.01
CA ILE A 6 3.81 -8.59 -2.90
C ILE A 6 5.10 -7.85 -3.23
N GLN A 7 5.74 -8.20 -4.36
CA GLN A 7 7.00 -7.59 -4.79
C GLN A 7 6.89 -6.06 -4.87
N PHE A 8 5.82 -5.55 -5.48
CA PHE A 8 5.62 -4.12 -5.61
C PHE A 8 5.50 -3.42 -4.24
N LEU A 9 4.72 -3.99 -3.32
CA LEU A 9 4.53 -3.43 -1.99
C LEU A 9 5.80 -3.49 -1.15
N ASP A 10 6.61 -4.54 -1.28
CA ASP A 10 7.91 -4.63 -0.62
C ASP A 10 8.89 -3.58 -1.14
N GLU A 11 9.05 -3.47 -2.47
CA GLU A 11 9.94 -2.49 -3.10
C GLU A 11 9.58 -1.05 -2.71
N HIS A 12 8.29 -0.77 -2.53
CA HIS A 12 7.77 0.57 -2.22
C HIS A 12 7.54 0.82 -0.72
N ARG A 13 7.88 -0.13 0.17
CA ARG A 13 7.59 -0.05 1.61
C ARG A 13 8.21 1.17 2.31
N HIS A 14 9.30 1.68 1.72
CA HIS A 14 9.97 2.90 2.16
C HIS A 14 9.04 4.15 2.11
N ILE A 15 8.04 4.19 1.22
CA ILE A 15 7.07 5.29 1.15
C ILE A 15 6.19 5.31 2.41
N TYR A 16 5.70 4.14 2.84
CA TYR A 16 4.86 4.03 4.02
C TYR A 16 5.63 4.34 5.31
N THR A 17 6.84 3.79 5.44
CA THR A 17 7.70 4.08 6.60
C THR A 17 8.03 5.58 6.69
N THR A 18 8.32 6.23 5.56
CA THR A 18 8.53 7.68 5.52
C THR A 18 7.27 8.45 5.92
N LEU A 19 6.10 8.04 5.41
CA LEU A 19 4.82 8.67 5.81
C LEU A 19 4.59 8.55 7.31
N MET A 20 4.82 7.39 7.91
CA MET A 20 4.62 7.17 9.35
C MET A 20 5.61 7.97 10.21
N ALA A 21 6.85 8.12 9.75
CA ALA A 21 7.88 8.86 10.47
C ALA A 21 7.75 10.39 10.33
N ALA A 22 7.50 10.89 9.12
CA ALA A 22 7.52 12.32 8.80
C ALA A 22 6.13 12.94 8.67
N GLY A 23 5.06 12.14 8.63
CA GLY A 23 3.68 12.60 8.45
C GLY A 23 3.36 13.11 7.03
N ILE A 24 4.31 13.00 6.09
CA ILE A 24 4.19 13.53 4.73
C ILE A 24 4.69 12.54 3.68
N ILE A 25 4.13 12.62 2.48
CA ILE A 25 4.64 11.97 1.27
C ILE A 25 5.06 13.08 0.30
N LYS A 26 6.31 13.05 -0.16
CA LYS A 26 6.80 13.95 -1.22
C LYS A 26 6.96 13.15 -2.50
N HIS A 27 6.44 13.70 -3.60
CA HIS A 27 6.67 13.20 -4.96
C HIS A 27 6.35 11.72 -5.21
N LEU A 28 5.21 11.22 -4.73
CA LEU A 28 4.70 9.93 -5.22
C LEU A 28 4.18 10.13 -6.64
N ASP A 29 4.74 9.44 -7.63
CA ASP A 29 4.32 9.60 -9.01
C ASP A 29 2.93 8.96 -9.26
N MET A 30 2.31 9.33 -10.38
CA MET A 30 0.97 8.87 -10.73
C MET A 30 0.92 7.36 -11.01
N ALA A 31 1.97 6.78 -11.57
CA ALA A 31 1.99 5.35 -11.88
C ALA A 31 2.03 4.52 -10.61
N THR A 32 2.85 4.92 -9.62
CA THR A 32 2.90 4.27 -8.30
C THR A 32 1.56 4.39 -7.57
N ARG A 33 0.92 5.57 -7.60
CA ARG A 33 -0.43 5.75 -7.02
C ARG A 33 -1.45 4.83 -7.68
N GLN A 34 -1.49 4.80 -9.01
CA GLN A 34 -2.43 3.96 -9.76
C GLN A 34 -2.18 2.49 -9.47
N ARG A 35 -0.92 2.07 -9.40
CA ARG A 35 -0.56 0.69 -9.09
C ARG A 35 -1.02 0.25 -7.71
N MET A 36 -0.94 1.12 -6.70
CA MET A 36 -1.50 0.86 -5.37
C MET A 36 -3.03 0.72 -5.41
N VAL A 37 -3.74 1.55 -6.18
CA VAL A 37 -5.19 1.40 -6.38
C VAL A 37 -5.53 0.06 -7.02
N ASP A 38 -4.79 -0.34 -8.05
CA ASP A 38 -5.01 -1.60 -8.75
C ASP A 38 -4.80 -2.80 -7.83
N ILE A 39 -3.74 -2.76 -7.00
CA ILE A 39 -3.49 -3.79 -5.98
C ILE A 39 -4.64 -3.84 -4.97
N ILE A 40 -5.10 -2.69 -4.48
CA ILE A 40 -6.24 -2.67 -3.55
C ILE A 40 -7.48 -3.30 -4.18
N ARG A 41 -7.80 -2.94 -5.43
CA ARG A 41 -8.96 -3.50 -6.14
C ARG A 41 -8.83 -5.00 -6.36
N LEU A 42 -7.64 -5.45 -6.71
CA LEU A 42 -7.39 -6.84 -7.04
C LEU A 42 -7.39 -7.74 -5.80
N GLU A 43 -6.78 -7.29 -4.71
CA GLU A 43 -6.44 -8.15 -3.56
C GLU A 43 -7.36 -7.95 -2.36
N PHE A 44 -7.92 -6.75 -2.17
CA PHE A 44 -8.57 -6.38 -0.91
C PHE A 44 -10.00 -5.86 -1.06
N ALA A 45 -10.27 -5.00 -2.04
CA ALA A 45 -11.53 -4.29 -2.18
C ALA A 45 -11.84 -3.93 -3.65
N PRO A 46 -12.53 -4.81 -4.42
CA PRO A 46 -12.81 -4.62 -5.85
C PRO A 46 -13.47 -3.29 -6.22
N ASN A 47 -14.29 -2.75 -5.33
CA ASN A 47 -15.02 -1.49 -5.53
C ASN A 47 -14.31 -0.26 -4.95
N TYR A 48 -13.02 -0.37 -4.63
CA TYR A 48 -12.27 0.75 -4.06
C TYR A 48 -12.17 1.93 -5.04
N ILE A 49 -12.52 3.11 -4.54
CA ILE A 49 -12.46 4.37 -5.27
C ILE A 49 -11.49 5.28 -4.52
N SER A 50 -10.54 5.88 -5.25
CA SER A 50 -9.60 6.85 -4.68
C SER A 50 -9.42 8.03 -5.61
N THR A 51 -9.18 9.18 -4.99
CA THR A 51 -9.03 10.47 -5.65
C THR A 51 -7.55 10.84 -5.71
N LEU A 52 -6.87 10.44 -6.78
CA LEU A 52 -5.39 10.45 -6.83
C LEU A 52 -4.74 11.84 -6.98
N TRP A 53 -5.54 12.91 -7.08
CA TRP A 53 -5.08 14.28 -7.25
C TRP A 53 -5.00 15.07 -5.93
N CYS A 54 -5.68 14.63 -4.86
CA CYS A 54 -5.60 15.27 -3.55
C CYS A 54 -4.56 14.63 -2.65
N GLN A 55 -3.73 15.46 -2.01
CA GLN A 55 -2.67 15.01 -1.10
C GLN A 55 -3.20 14.16 0.08
N PRO A 56 -4.29 14.55 0.77
CA PRO A 56 -4.87 13.71 1.83
C PRO A 56 -5.33 12.34 1.31
N CYS A 57 -5.93 12.30 0.12
CA CYS A 57 -6.43 11.08 -0.49
C CYS A 57 -5.31 10.11 -0.87
N VAL A 58 -4.16 10.64 -1.30
CA VAL A 58 -2.94 9.85 -1.54
C VAL A 58 -2.38 9.30 -0.24
N ILE A 59 -2.39 10.08 0.84
CA ILE A 59 -1.97 9.61 2.17
C ILE A 59 -2.87 8.45 2.62
N ASP A 60 -4.19 8.60 2.48
CA ASP A 60 -5.15 7.57 2.86
C ASP A 60 -5.02 6.32 1.98
N LEU A 61 -4.75 6.48 0.69
CA LEU A 61 -4.41 5.38 -0.22
C LEU A 61 -3.21 4.58 0.30
N VAL A 62 -2.10 5.24 0.59
CA VAL A 62 -0.87 4.57 1.07
C VAL A 62 -1.15 3.88 2.41
N LYS A 63 -1.79 4.56 3.36
CA LYS A 63 -2.12 3.96 4.66
C LYS A 63 -3.00 2.73 4.50
N PHE A 64 -4.03 2.80 3.65
CA PHE A 64 -4.92 1.68 3.42
C PHE A 64 -4.19 0.50 2.78
N ALA A 65 -3.40 0.73 1.73
CA ALA A 65 -2.64 -0.32 1.04
C ALA A 65 -1.74 -1.09 2.03
N TYR A 66 -0.95 -0.37 2.83
CA TYR A 66 -0.02 -1.01 3.76
C TYR A 66 -0.70 -1.58 5.01
N ALA A 67 -1.81 -1.01 5.48
CA ALA A 67 -2.57 -1.61 6.57
C ALA A 67 -3.16 -2.98 6.18
N GLN A 68 -3.61 -3.14 4.92
CA GLN A 68 -4.06 -4.45 4.43
C GLN A 68 -2.90 -5.40 4.20
N TYR A 69 -1.80 -4.89 3.67
CA TYR A 69 -0.61 -5.70 3.46
C TYR A 69 0.00 -6.23 4.77
N ASP A 70 0.11 -5.38 5.79
CA ASP A 70 0.64 -5.75 7.09
C ASP A 70 -0.26 -6.80 7.79
N LYS A 71 -1.58 -6.69 7.63
CA LYS A 71 -2.52 -7.75 8.08
C LYS A 71 -2.27 -9.06 7.34
N TRP A 72 -2.15 -9.00 6.02
CA TRP A 72 -1.86 -10.18 5.21
C TRP A 72 -0.53 -10.82 5.62
N LEU A 73 0.52 -10.03 5.86
CA LEU A 73 1.80 -10.51 6.37
C LEU A 73 1.61 -11.21 7.73
N ALA A 74 0.94 -10.57 8.69
CA ALA A 74 0.70 -11.18 9.99
C ALA A 74 -0.04 -12.54 9.90
N GLU A 75 -0.96 -12.69 8.94
CA GLU A 75 -1.72 -13.93 8.71
C GLU A 75 -0.94 -15.01 7.93
N ASN A 76 -0.01 -14.61 7.05
CA ASN A 76 0.62 -15.52 6.08
C ASN A 76 2.12 -15.75 6.33
N THR A 77 2.78 -14.92 7.14
CA THR A 77 4.19 -15.05 7.53
C THR A 77 4.37 -15.26 9.04
N GLY A 78 3.27 -15.37 9.79
CA GLY A 78 3.21 -15.51 11.25
C GLY A 78 3.37 -16.94 11.79
N ASP A 79 4.02 -17.85 11.04
CA ASP A 79 4.36 -19.21 11.47
C ASP A 79 5.80 -19.60 11.07
N ASP A 80 6.73 -18.62 11.08
CA ASP A 80 8.18 -18.86 10.94
C ASP A 80 8.97 -17.98 11.93
N ALA A 81 8.58 -18.07 13.21
CA ALA A 81 9.40 -17.61 14.34
C ALA A 81 9.24 -18.58 15.53
N GLN A 82 9.70 -19.82 15.35
CA GLN A 82 10.13 -20.70 16.44
C GLN A 82 11.64 -20.64 16.61
#